data_AF-A0A2W4W503-F1
#
_entry.id   AF-A0A2W4W503-F1
#
_cell.length_a   1.000
_cell.length_b   1.000
_cell.length_c   1.000
_cell.angle_alpha   90.00
_cell.angle_beta   90.00
_cell.angle_gamma   90.00
#
_symmetry.space_group_name_H-M   'P 1'
#
loop_
_entity.id
_entity.type
_entity.pdbx_description
1 polymer ?
#
loop_
_entity_poly.entity_id
_entity_poly.type
_entity_poly.pdbx_seq_one_letter_code
_entity_poly.pdbx_strand_id
1 'polypeptide(L)'
;MAVRISKTLLVASIGLLAAVIVLNNLTDYNVNFDYIQHVLSMDTVLLDSQLTWRAIAAPRLQQIAYLAIIATEAAIAVLCLGGAVRLGQTLGSSGTTFNRAKATATYGLTLAFLFWFVGFMVVGGEWFTMWQSADWNGQQPAFRFIGCVGFVLLYLSLSDGDLEVC
;
A
#
# COMPACT_ATOMS: atom_id res chain seq x y z
N MET A 1 28.24 3.10 -1.05
CA MET A 1 27.46 2.33 -2.05
C MET A 1 26.36 1.46 -1.42
N ALA A 2 26.68 0.62 -0.43
CA ALA A 2 25.73 -0.35 0.15
C ALA A 2 24.38 0.25 0.61
N VAL A 3 24.38 1.41 1.27
CA VAL A 3 23.15 2.10 1.72
C VAL A 3 22.22 2.44 0.55
N ARG A 4 22.75 2.90 -0.58
CA ARG A 4 21.95 3.24 -1.76
C ARG A 4 21.34 2.02 -2.42
N ILE A 5 22.09 0.92 -2.49
CA ILE A 5 21.59 -0.39 -2.95
C ILE A 5 20.48 -0.89 -2.03
N SER A 6 20.71 -0.84 -0.72
CA SER A 6 19.71 -1.23 0.28
C SER A 6 18.39 -0.47 0.12
N LYS A 7 18.44 0.87 0.04
CA LYS A 7 17.26 1.71 -0.23
C LYS A 7 16.53 1.29 -1.51
N THR A 8 17.30 1.06 -2.58
CA THR A 8 16.75 0.65 -3.88
C THR A 8 16.02 -0.69 -3.80
N LEU A 9 16.64 -1.69 -3.18
CA LEU A 9 16.06 -3.03 -3.02
C LEU A 9 14.83 -3.02 -2.13
N LEU A 10 14.85 -2.27 -1.02
CA LEU A 10 13.68 -2.18 -0.13
C LEU A 10 12.48 -1.51 -0.81
N VAL A 11 12.71 -0.46 -1.60
CA VAL A 11 11.65 0.14 -2.43
C VAL A 11 11.13 -0.86 -3.46
N ALA A 12 12.02 -1.58 -4.14
CA ALA A 12 11.65 -2.60 -5.12
C ALA A 12 10.79 -3.71 -4.49
N SER A 13 11.11 -4.15 -3.27
CA SER A 13 10.34 -5.15 -2.54
C SER A 13 8.90 -4.71 -2.25
N ILE A 14 8.69 -3.44 -1.87
CA ILE A 14 7.32 -2.89 -1.68
C ILE A 14 6.58 -2.83 -3.02
N GLY A 15 7.26 -2.42 -4.10
CA GLY A 15 6.68 -2.41 -5.43
C GLY A 15 6.29 -3.81 -5.93
N LEU A 16 7.13 -4.81 -5.67
CA LEU A 16 6.88 -6.21 -5.99
C LEU A 16 5.71 -6.77 -5.18
N LEU A 17 5.65 -6.48 -3.88
CA LEU A 17 4.51 -6.86 -3.04
C LEU A 17 3.20 -6.32 -3.63
N ALA A 18 3.14 -5.03 -3.96
CA ALA A 18 1.96 -4.42 -4.55
C ALA A 18 1.60 -5.04 -5.91
N ALA A 19 2.60 -5.34 -6.76
CA ALA A 19 2.38 -5.98 -8.06
C ALA A 19 1.77 -7.39 -7.90
N VAL A 20 2.24 -8.17 -6.93
CA VAL A 20 1.68 -9.50 -6.64
C VAL A 20 0.27 -9.40 -6.07
N ILE A 21 -0.02 -8.41 -5.22
CA ILE A 21 -1.38 -8.16 -4.72
C ILE A 21 -2.33 -7.84 -5.89
N VAL A 22 -1.93 -6.96 -6.81
CA VAL A 22 -2.71 -6.65 -8.02
C VAL A 22 -2.96 -7.91 -8.83
N LEU A 23 -1.92 -8.73 -9.05
CA LEU A 23 -2.07 -9.98 -9.79
C LEU A 23 -3.12 -10.88 -9.13
N ASN A 24 -3.03 -11.08 -7.82
CA ASN A 24 -3.99 -11.90 -7.06
C ASN A 24 -5.42 -11.34 -7.15
N ASN A 25 -5.58 -10.01 -7.01
CA ASN A 25 -6.90 -9.36 -7.09
C ASN A 25 -7.52 -9.46 -8.50
N LEU A 26 -6.70 -9.63 -9.55
CA LEU A 26 -7.17 -9.83 -10.92
C LEU A 26 -7.43 -11.31 -11.26
N THR A 27 -6.62 -12.23 -10.73
CA THR A 27 -6.71 -13.67 -11.07
C THR A 27 -7.68 -14.42 -10.17
N ASP A 28 -7.75 -14.08 -8.88
CA ASP A 28 -8.73 -14.59 -7.93
C ASP A 28 -9.68 -13.46 -7.51
N TYR A 29 -10.33 -12.88 -8.53
CA TYR A 29 -11.12 -11.66 -8.39
C TYR A 29 -12.28 -11.82 -7.42
N ASN A 30 -13.05 -12.91 -7.52
CA ASN A 30 -14.28 -13.06 -6.77
C ASN A 30 -14.03 -13.24 -5.27
N VAL A 31 -13.01 -14.02 -4.88
CA VAL A 31 -12.68 -14.21 -3.45
C VAL A 31 -12.34 -12.89 -2.77
N ASN A 32 -11.53 -12.06 -3.43
CA ASN A 32 -11.13 -10.76 -2.91
C ASN A 32 -12.24 -9.70 -3.06
N PHE A 33 -13.11 -9.84 -4.05
CA PHE A 33 -14.30 -8.99 -4.17
C PHE A 33 -15.29 -9.27 -3.05
N ASP A 34 -15.58 -10.53 -2.74
CA ASP A 34 -16.46 -10.96 -1.64
C ASP A 34 -16.00 -10.35 -0.30
N TYR A 35 -14.69 -10.31 -0.06
CA TYR A 35 -14.11 -9.62 1.09
C TYR A 35 -14.56 -8.16 1.18
N ILE A 36 -14.43 -7.41 0.08
CA ILE A 36 -14.83 -6.00 0.03
C ILE A 36 -16.35 -5.85 0.13
N GLN A 37 -17.12 -6.79 -0.43
CA GLN A 37 -18.57 -6.79 -0.29
C GLN A 37 -18.97 -6.86 1.18
N HIS A 38 -18.45 -7.84 1.93
CA HIS A 38 -18.77 -8.02 3.35
C HIS A 38 -18.35 -6.85 4.24
N VAL A 39 -17.19 -6.25 3.96
CA VAL A 39 -16.76 -5.04 4.68
C VAL A 39 -17.72 -3.88 4.41
N LEU A 40 -18.11 -3.65 3.15
CA LEU A 40 -18.97 -2.53 2.78
C LEU A 40 -20.44 -2.74 3.18
N SER A 41 -20.97 -3.97 3.10
CA SER A 41 -22.33 -4.29 3.55
C SER A 41 -22.48 -4.29 5.06
N MET A 42 -21.37 -4.43 5.80
CA MET A 42 -21.39 -4.57 7.26
C MET A 42 -22.34 -5.68 7.73
N ASP A 43 -22.52 -6.74 6.94
CA ASP A 43 -23.49 -7.83 7.18
C ASP A 43 -22.97 -8.89 8.17
N THR A 44 -21.68 -8.81 8.51
CA THR A 44 -21.01 -9.71 9.46
C THR A 44 -20.55 -9.00 10.74
N VAL A 45 -20.98 -7.76 10.96
CA VAL A 45 -20.73 -7.04 12.21
C VAL A 45 -21.69 -7.51 13.32
N LEU A 46 -21.53 -7.00 14.54
CA LEU A 46 -22.39 -7.41 15.66
C LEU A 46 -23.87 -7.06 15.40
N LEU A 47 -24.77 -7.97 15.76
CA LEU A 47 -26.22 -7.86 15.51
C LEU A 47 -26.88 -6.59 16.09
N ASP A 48 -26.35 -6.08 17.20
CA ASP A 48 -26.83 -4.89 17.90
C ASP A 48 -26.06 -3.61 17.57
N SER A 49 -25.13 -3.68 16.60
CA SER A 49 -24.32 -2.55 16.17
C SER A 49 -25.17 -1.41 15.63
N GLN A 50 -25.09 -0.26 16.30
CA GLN A 50 -25.80 0.96 15.90
C GLN A 50 -25.13 1.70 14.73
N LEU A 51 -24.05 1.15 14.16
CA LEU A 51 -23.22 1.80 13.14
C LEU A 51 -23.54 1.33 11.71
N THR A 52 -24.43 0.36 11.54
CA THR A 52 -24.82 -0.23 10.24
C THR A 52 -25.53 0.74 9.28
N TRP A 53 -25.95 1.91 9.75
CA TRP A 53 -26.49 2.97 8.88
C TRP A 53 -25.48 3.46 7.82
N ARG A 54 -24.20 3.17 8.01
CA ARG A 54 -23.09 3.50 7.09
C ARG A 54 -22.92 2.47 5.96
N ALA A 55 -23.63 1.34 6.01
CA ALA A 55 -23.47 0.24 5.09
C ALA A 55 -23.78 0.62 3.63
N ILE A 56 -23.02 0.03 2.72
CA ILE A 56 -23.20 0.17 1.27
C ILE A 56 -23.53 -1.22 0.71
N ALA A 57 -24.82 -1.47 0.50
CA ALA A 57 -25.32 -2.74 -0.05
C ALA A 57 -25.44 -2.75 -1.59
N ALA A 58 -25.22 -1.62 -2.25
CA ALA A 58 -25.37 -1.51 -3.70
C ALA A 58 -24.20 -2.18 -4.44
N PRO A 59 -24.41 -3.29 -5.19
CA PRO A 59 -23.30 -4.09 -5.75
C PRO A 59 -22.42 -3.30 -6.73
N ARG A 60 -23.00 -2.36 -7.48
CA ARG A 60 -22.24 -1.50 -8.40
C ARG A 60 -21.28 -0.57 -7.66
N LEU A 61 -21.67 -0.03 -6.51
CA LEU A 61 -20.80 0.84 -5.72
C LEU A 61 -19.67 0.03 -5.08
N GLN A 62 -19.97 -1.19 -4.60
CA GLN A 62 -18.98 -2.11 -4.08
C GLN A 62 -17.95 -2.48 -5.17
N GLN A 63 -18.41 -2.78 -6.38
CA GLN A 63 -17.53 -3.08 -7.51
C GLN A 63 -16.64 -1.89 -7.89
N ILE A 64 -17.18 -0.67 -7.93
CA ILE A 64 -16.39 0.54 -8.19
C ILE A 64 -15.32 0.73 -7.12
N ALA A 65 -15.66 0.53 -5.84
CA ALA A 65 -14.72 0.62 -4.74
C ALA A 65 -13.59 -0.41 -4.87
N TYR A 66 -13.92 -1.66 -5.23
CA TYR A 66 -12.92 -2.70 -5.43
C TYR A 66 -12.00 -2.43 -6.63
N LEU A 67 -12.55 -1.94 -7.75
CA LEU A 67 -11.72 -1.52 -8.89
C LEU A 67 -10.80 -0.34 -8.53
N ALA A 68 -11.25 0.60 -7.70
CA ALA A 68 -10.42 1.71 -7.21
C ALA A 68 -9.28 1.21 -6.31
N ILE A 69 -9.52 0.17 -5.50
CA ILE A 69 -8.49 -0.52 -4.71
C ILE A 69 -7.42 -1.09 -5.64
N ILE A 70 -7.80 -1.92 -6.61
CA ILE A 70 -6.87 -2.55 -7.56
C ILE A 70 -6.06 -1.49 -8.33
N ALA A 71 -6.73 -0.44 -8.80
CA ALA A 71 -6.07 0.66 -9.51
C ALA A 71 -5.03 1.38 -8.63
N THR A 72 -5.33 1.56 -7.34
CA THR A 72 -4.41 2.20 -6.39
C THR A 72 -3.21 1.30 -6.10
N GLU A 73 -3.42 0.00 -5.91
CA GLU A 73 -2.34 -0.99 -5.74
C GLU A 73 -1.43 -1.04 -6.98
N ALA A 74 -2.01 -0.97 -8.19
CA ALA A 74 -1.25 -0.90 -9.42
C ALA A 74 -0.42 0.39 -9.51
N ALA A 75 -0.98 1.53 -9.12
CA ALA A 75 -0.25 2.80 -9.06
C ALA A 75 0.91 2.74 -8.06
N ILE A 76 0.72 2.12 -6.89
CA ILE A 76 1.78 1.88 -5.90
C ILE A 76 2.89 1.02 -6.51
N ALA A 77 2.54 -0.09 -7.16
CA ALA A 77 3.50 -0.98 -7.81
C ALA A 77 4.34 -0.24 -8.85
N VAL A 78 3.69 0.51 -9.75
CA VAL A 78 4.36 1.28 -10.81
C VAL A 78 5.28 2.35 -10.22
N LEU A 79 4.82 3.12 -9.24
CA LEU A 79 5.62 4.19 -8.63
C LEU A 79 6.82 3.63 -7.85
N CYS A 80 6.64 2.57 -7.07
CA CYS A 80 7.73 1.96 -6.31
C CYS A 80 8.74 1.27 -7.23
N LEU A 81 8.31 0.45 -8.19
CA LEU A 81 9.22 -0.22 -9.13
C LEU A 81 9.92 0.80 -10.05
N GLY A 82 9.19 1.77 -10.59
CA GLY A 82 9.77 2.86 -11.38
C GLY A 82 10.75 3.71 -10.55
N GLY A 83 10.42 3.98 -9.29
CA GLY A 83 11.32 4.64 -8.35
C GLY A 83 12.59 3.83 -8.08
N ALA A 84 12.48 2.51 -7.88
CA ALA A 84 13.62 1.63 -7.71
C ALA A 84 14.52 1.58 -8.96
N VAL A 85 13.95 1.55 -10.16
CA VAL A 85 14.74 1.64 -11.40
C VAL A 85 15.53 2.95 -11.47
N ARG A 86 14.89 4.08 -11.16
CA ARG A 86 15.56 5.40 -11.15
C ARG A 86 16.67 5.48 -10.09
N LEU A 87 16.46 4.89 -8.92
CA LEU A 87 17.49 4.80 -7.88
C LEU A 87 18.65 3.90 -8.33
N GLY A 88 18.36 2.77 -8.96
CA GLY A 88 19.36 1.86 -9.55
C GLY A 88 20.26 2.54 -10.58
N GLN A 89 19.67 3.38 -11.45
CA GLN A 89 20.40 4.15 -12.46
C GLN A 89 21.33 5.23 -11.87
N THR A 90 21.10 5.64 -10.61
CA THR A 90 21.85 6.75 -9.96
C THR A 90 22.73 6.29 -8.81
N LEU A 91 22.93 4.97 -8.64
CA LEU A 91 23.71 4.40 -7.54
C LEU A 91 25.11 5.01 -7.42
N GLY A 92 25.81 5.19 -8.55
CA GLY A 92 27.16 5.75 -8.62
C GLY A 92 27.23 7.28 -8.80
N SER A 93 26.09 7.98 -8.87
CA SER A 93 26.06 9.43 -9.09
C SER A 93 26.40 10.22 -7.81
N SER A 94 26.47 11.55 -7.91
CA SER A 94 26.57 12.41 -6.71
C SER A 94 25.39 12.20 -5.75
N GLY A 95 25.60 12.48 -4.46
CA GLY A 95 24.57 12.43 -3.42
C GLY A 95 23.37 13.29 -3.78
N THR A 96 23.58 14.51 -4.30
CA THR A 96 22.50 15.38 -4.77
C THR A 96 21.64 14.72 -5.85
N THR A 97 22.27 14.06 -6.83
CA THR A 97 21.56 13.36 -7.92
C THR A 97 20.74 12.19 -7.39
N PHE A 98 21.35 11.37 -6.53
CA PHE A 98 20.66 10.23 -5.91
C PHE A 98 19.48 10.68 -5.04
N ASN A 99 19.67 11.71 -4.22
CA ASN A 99 18.59 12.26 -3.38
C ASN A 99 17.41 12.78 -4.22
N ARG A 100 17.67 13.42 -5.36
CA ARG A 100 16.61 13.85 -6.30
C ARG A 100 15.87 12.65 -6.92
N ALA A 101 16.58 11.57 -7.24
CA ALA A 101 15.99 10.36 -7.83
C ALA A 101 14.99 9.66 -6.89
N LYS A 102 15.06 9.88 -5.58
CA LYS A 102 14.14 9.31 -4.58
C LYS A 102 12.68 9.75 -4.76
N ALA A 103 12.42 10.90 -5.36
CA ALA A 103 11.08 11.51 -5.38
C ALA A 103 9.98 10.54 -5.86
N THR A 104 10.22 9.79 -6.93
CA THR A 104 9.24 8.81 -7.45
C THR A 104 8.96 7.69 -6.44
N ALA A 105 10.02 7.14 -5.82
CA ALA A 105 9.88 6.13 -4.78
C ALA A 105 9.18 6.68 -3.54
N THR A 106 9.46 7.92 -3.15
CA THR A 106 8.76 8.60 -2.05
C THR A 106 7.27 8.71 -2.32
N TYR A 107 6.85 9.14 -3.52
CA TYR A 107 5.42 9.19 -3.86
C TYR A 107 4.76 7.79 -3.82
N GLY A 108 5.43 6.76 -4.34
CA GLY A 108 4.94 5.38 -4.28
C GLY A 108 4.75 4.87 -2.85
N LEU A 109 5.77 5.06 -2.01
CA LEU A 109 5.72 4.66 -0.60
C LEU A 109 4.70 5.45 0.21
N THR A 110 4.54 6.75 -0.05
CA THR A 110 3.51 7.57 0.60
C THR A 110 2.11 7.11 0.18
N LEU A 111 1.88 6.85 -1.11
CA LEU A 111 0.60 6.33 -1.58
C LEU A 111 0.29 4.97 -0.94
N ALA A 112 1.27 4.07 -0.87
CA ALA A 112 1.19 2.81 -0.15
C ALA A 112 0.77 3.00 1.32
N PHE A 113 1.48 3.87 2.04
CA PHE A 113 1.18 4.13 3.45
C PHE A 113 -0.26 4.63 3.63
N LEU A 114 -0.69 5.60 2.83
CA LEU A 114 -2.04 6.14 2.88
C LEU A 114 -3.09 5.11 2.49
N PHE A 115 -2.81 4.28 1.49
CA PHE A 115 -3.73 3.24 1.03
C PHE A 115 -4.04 2.25 2.16
N TRP A 116 -3.02 1.71 2.84
CA TRP A 116 -3.24 0.78 3.94
C TRP A 116 -3.71 1.48 5.22
N PHE A 117 -3.16 2.65 5.58
CA PHE A 117 -3.56 3.36 6.79
C PHE A 117 -4.97 3.96 6.66
N VAL A 118 -5.19 4.83 5.68
CA VAL A 118 -6.49 5.48 5.51
C VAL A 118 -7.53 4.50 4.98
N GLY A 119 -7.18 3.70 3.98
CA GLY A 119 -8.13 2.76 3.37
C GLY A 119 -8.55 1.63 4.32
N PHE A 120 -7.60 0.90 4.91
CA PHE A 120 -7.92 -0.30 5.70
C PHE A 120 -8.08 -0.04 7.19
N MET A 121 -7.32 0.89 7.79
CA MET A 121 -7.49 1.18 9.23
C MET A 121 -8.60 2.19 9.48
N VAL A 122 -8.58 3.35 8.80
CA VAL A 122 -9.57 4.40 9.06
C VAL A 122 -10.92 4.08 8.41
N VAL A 123 -10.95 3.77 7.11
CA VAL A 123 -12.21 3.53 6.39
C VAL A 123 -12.71 2.11 6.66
N GLY A 124 -11.95 1.07 6.34
CA GLY A 124 -12.36 -0.32 6.62
C GLY A 124 -12.56 -0.57 8.11
N GLY A 125 -11.50 -0.37 8.90
CA GLY A 125 -11.47 -0.60 10.34
C GLY A 125 -12.52 0.20 11.10
N GLU A 126 -12.42 1.53 11.10
CA GLU A 126 -13.22 2.37 11.99
C GLU A 126 -14.56 2.83 11.40
N TRP A 127 -14.60 3.22 10.11
CA TRP A 127 -15.86 3.65 9.51
C TRP A 127 -16.84 2.48 9.30
N PHE A 128 -16.36 1.38 8.71
CA PHE A 128 -17.14 0.16 8.46
C PHE A 128 -17.05 -0.87 9.58
N THR A 129 -16.37 -0.58 10.69
CA THR A 129 -16.27 -1.47 11.85
C THR A 129 -15.77 -2.87 11.50
N MET A 130 -14.88 -2.97 10.52
CA MET A 130 -14.32 -4.24 10.01
C MET A 130 -13.73 -5.11 11.13
N TRP A 131 -13.30 -4.50 12.23
CA TRP A 131 -12.81 -5.19 13.42
C TRP A 131 -13.84 -6.06 14.15
N GLN A 132 -15.14 -5.81 13.95
CA GLN A 132 -16.23 -6.61 14.54
C GLN A 132 -16.44 -7.95 13.83
N SER A 133 -16.02 -8.07 12.57
CA SER A 133 -16.17 -9.30 11.81
C SER A 133 -15.08 -10.30 12.20
N ALA A 134 -15.46 -11.56 12.42
CA ALA A 134 -14.49 -12.63 12.68
C ALA A 134 -13.71 -13.02 11.43
N ASP A 135 -14.39 -13.09 10.28
CA ASP A 135 -13.83 -13.60 9.04
C ASP A 135 -13.27 -12.49 8.14
N TRP A 136 -13.86 -11.30 8.20
CA TRP A 136 -13.58 -10.20 7.27
C TRP A 136 -12.76 -9.07 7.92
N ASN A 137 -11.86 -9.39 8.86
CA ASN A 137 -11.02 -8.40 9.54
C ASN A 137 -9.58 -8.32 9.01
N GLY A 138 -9.27 -7.23 8.31
CA GLY A 138 -7.97 -6.99 7.67
C GLY A 138 -7.01 -6.07 8.44
N GLN A 139 -7.34 -5.63 9.65
CA GLN A 139 -6.53 -4.62 10.35
C GLN A 139 -5.12 -5.11 10.69
N GLN A 140 -4.96 -6.38 11.08
CA GLN A 140 -3.65 -6.95 11.41
C GLN A 140 -2.70 -7.01 10.19
N PRO A 141 -3.11 -7.55 9.03
CA PRO A 141 -2.35 -7.41 7.79
C PRO A 141 -2.04 -5.95 7.44
N ALA A 142 -3.03 -5.05 7.50
CA ALA A 142 -2.84 -3.64 7.17
C ALA A 142 -1.78 -2.99 8.06
N PHE A 143 -1.82 -3.22 9.38
CA PHE A 143 -0.84 -2.71 10.33
C PHE A 143 0.59 -3.16 9.99
N ARG A 144 0.78 -4.42 9.57
CA ARG A 144 2.11 -4.93 9.15
C ARG A 144 2.61 -4.20 7.90
N PHE A 145 1.74 -4.00 6.91
CA PHE A 145 2.11 -3.26 5.69
C PHE A 145 2.44 -1.80 5.98
N ILE A 146 1.63 -1.13 6.81
CA ILE A 146 1.89 0.25 7.27
C ILE A 146 3.25 0.34 7.95
N GLY A 147 3.57 -0.59 8.84
CA GLY A 147 4.86 -0.65 9.51
C GLY A 147 6.02 -0.81 8.52
N CYS A 148 5.98 -1.83 7.67
CA CYS A 148 7.01 -2.08 6.66
C CYS A 148 7.22 -0.87 5.73
N VAL A 149 6.14 -0.32 5.17
CA VAL A 149 6.19 0.83 4.26
C VAL A 149 6.70 2.07 4.99
N GLY A 150 6.22 2.33 6.20
CA GLY A 150 6.64 3.46 7.03
C GLY A 150 8.14 3.42 7.32
N PHE A 151 8.68 2.26 7.70
CA PHE A 151 10.12 2.09 7.91
C PHE A 151 10.93 2.35 6.64
N VAL A 152 10.48 1.81 5.49
CA VAL A 152 11.18 2.02 4.21
C VAL A 152 11.11 3.49 3.79
N LEU A 153 9.97 4.17 3.99
CA LEU A 153 9.81 5.59 3.69
C LEU A 153 10.73 6.46 4.55
N LEU A 154 10.78 6.21 5.86
CA LEU A 154 11.70 6.92 6.76
C LEU A 154 13.16 6.70 6.36
N TYR A 155 13.55 5.44 6.13
CA TYR A 155 14.91 5.09 5.73
C TYR A 155 15.31 5.73 4.39
N LEU A 156 14.43 5.70 3.39
CA LEU A 156 14.66 6.32 2.08
C LEU A 156 14.85 7.84 2.20
N SER A 157 14.06 8.48 3.08
CA SER A 157 14.06 9.93 3.28
C SER A 157 15.36 10.48 3.89
N LEU A 158 16.15 9.63 4.57
CA LEU A 158 17.47 10.02 5.06
C LEU A 158 18.38 10.42 3.89
N SER A 159 19.05 11.58 3.98
CA SER A 159 19.92 12.10 2.93
C SER A 159 21.14 11.21 2.68
N ASP A 160 21.51 11.02 1.41
CA ASP A 160 22.74 10.35 1.01
C ASP A 160 23.82 11.36 0.62
N GLY A 161 25.03 11.21 1.16
CA GLY A 161 26.21 11.99 0.76
C GLY A 161 26.86 11.46 -0.52
N ASP A 162 27.91 12.14 -0.98
CA ASP A 162 28.76 11.66 -2.07
C ASP A 162 29.48 10.36 -1.69
N LEU A 163 29.81 9.56 -2.70
CA LEU A 163 30.63 8.36 -2.49
C LEU A 163 32.07 8.82 -2.28
N GLU A 164 32.74 8.25 -1.28
CA GLU A 164 34.18 8.44 -1.11
C GLU A 164 34.91 7.96 -2.37
N VAL A 165 35.81 8.80 -2.88
CA VAL A 165 36.70 8.43 -3.97
C VAL A 165 37.81 7.59 -3.33
N CYS A 166 37.80 6.28 -3.59
CA CYS A 166 38.95 5.43 -3.29
C CYS A 166 40.13 5.78 -4.20
#